data_AF-A0A935PHA9-F1
#
_entry.id   AF-A0A935PHA9-F1
#
_cell.length_a   1.000
_cell.length_b   1.000
_cell.length_c   1.000
_cell.angle_alpha   90.00
_cell.angle_beta   90.00
_cell.angle_gamma   90.00
#
_symmetry.space_group_name_H-M   'P 1'
#
loop_
_entity.id
_entity.type
_entity.pdbx_description
1 polymer ?
#
loop_
_entity_poly.entity_id
_entity_poly.type
_entity_poly.pdbx_seq_one_letter_code
_entity_poly.pdbx_strand_id
1 'polypeptide(L)'
;MHRRTVLEIGGYRERFIQAEDVDLWLRMAGQGHLLLKMPEPLLLYRLHGDSLTMKRNAEQKRCHRWVMACADARGKGREEPLLEEFLRAERRRPWPVRFRAWRREAGERYYQTAALRYADGNCAALAAFLCLAACLNPAHVLPRLYDRKIAPMLERSLPETFPAAVPGRTEACRHAPGN
;
A
#
# COMPACT_ATOMS: atom_id res chain seq x y z
N MET A 1 12.92 -1.33 -15.68
CA MET A 1 13.62 -0.23 -14.99
C MET A 1 14.88 0.11 -15.77
N HIS A 2 15.04 1.36 -16.22
CA HIS A 2 16.15 1.75 -17.08
C HIS A 2 17.42 2.01 -16.25
N ARG A 3 18.40 1.11 -16.34
CA ARG A 3 19.60 1.12 -15.47
C ARG A 3 20.36 2.45 -15.50
N ARG A 4 20.56 3.02 -16.69
CA ARG A 4 21.31 4.27 -16.87
C ARG A 4 20.67 5.41 -16.08
N THR A 5 19.35 5.59 -16.20
CA THR A 5 18.60 6.59 -15.43
C THR A 5 18.79 6.42 -13.93
N VAL A 6 18.71 5.19 -13.43
CA VAL A 6 18.87 4.90 -12.00
C VAL A 6 20.25 5.30 -11.49
N LEU A 7 21.29 5.06 -12.28
CA LEU A 7 22.66 5.43 -11.94
C LEU A 7 22.87 6.95 -12.01
N GLU A 8 22.33 7.61 -13.04
CA GLU A 8 22.40 9.06 -13.21
C GLU A 8 21.78 9.82 -12.02
N ILE A 9 20.73 9.26 -11.40
CA ILE A 9 20.10 9.87 -10.23
C ILE A 9 20.73 9.46 -8.88
N GLY A 10 21.81 8.67 -8.90
CA GLY A 10 22.54 8.24 -7.71
C GLY A 10 21.99 7.00 -7.00
N GLY A 11 21.13 6.21 -7.64
CA GLY A 11 20.67 4.93 -7.11
C GLY A 11 19.82 5.02 -5.83
N TYR A 12 19.79 3.93 -5.06
CA TYR A 12 19.07 3.85 -3.78
C TYR A 12 19.85 4.56 -2.68
N ARG A 13 19.13 5.30 -1.82
CA ARG A 13 19.73 5.98 -0.65
C ARG A 13 19.50 5.16 0.61
N GLU A 14 20.57 4.73 1.25
CA GLU A 14 20.53 3.85 2.43
C GLU A 14 19.76 4.42 3.62
N ARG A 15 19.63 5.75 3.73
CA ARG A 15 18.89 6.38 4.82
C ARG A 15 17.39 6.07 4.82
N PHE A 16 16.83 5.62 3.69
CA PHE A 16 15.38 5.38 3.54
C PHE A 16 15.02 3.89 3.65
N ILE A 17 15.60 3.16 4.60
CA ILE A 17 15.35 1.73 4.82
C ILE A 17 13.83 1.44 4.82
N GLN A 18 13.39 0.50 3.97
CA GLN A 18 11.99 0.09 3.71
C GLN A 18 11.13 1.04 2.85
N ALA A 19 11.70 2.11 2.32
CA ALA A 19 11.05 3.06 1.42
C ALA A 19 12.01 3.61 0.34
N GLU A 20 13.09 2.90 0.05
CA GLU A 20 14.14 3.29 -0.89
C GLU A 20 13.60 3.37 -2.32
N ASP A 21 12.67 2.48 -2.66
CA ASP A 21 11.97 2.40 -3.94
C ASP A 21 11.13 3.67 -4.19
N VAL A 22 10.37 4.11 -3.18
CA VAL A 22 9.54 5.31 -3.26
C VAL A 22 10.41 6.55 -3.45
N ASP A 23 11.49 6.71 -2.69
CA ASP A 23 12.40 7.86 -2.86
C ASP A 23 13.02 7.88 -4.27
N LEU A 24 13.44 6.71 -4.76
CA LEU A 24 14.01 6.58 -6.09
C LEU A 24 13.02 7.03 -7.18
N TRP A 25 11.78 6.54 -7.12
CA TRP A 25 10.75 6.90 -8.09
C TRP A 25 10.40 8.38 -8.05
N LEU A 26 10.29 8.98 -6.86
CA LEU A 26 10.01 10.41 -6.74
C LEU A 26 11.15 11.27 -7.28
N ARG A 27 12.41 10.85 -7.14
CA ARG A 27 13.55 11.54 -7.75
C ARG A 27 13.56 11.40 -9.28
N MET A 28 13.26 10.21 -9.81
CA MET A 28 13.11 10.04 -11.26
C MET A 28 12.01 10.93 -11.83
N ALA A 29 10.82 10.94 -11.20
CA ALA A 29 9.72 11.78 -11.60
C ALA A 29 10.07 13.28 -11.51
N GLY A 30 10.77 13.70 -10.45
CA GLY A 30 11.23 15.07 -10.28
C GLY A 30 12.21 15.56 -11.36
N GLN A 31 12.86 14.65 -12.09
CA GLN A 31 13.71 14.96 -13.24
C GLN A 31 13.01 14.80 -14.59
N GLY A 32 11.69 14.59 -14.60
CA GLY A 32 10.90 14.47 -15.82
C GLY A 32 10.89 13.09 -16.47
N HIS A 33 11.40 12.05 -15.78
CA HIS A 33 11.27 10.68 -16.27
C HIS A 33 9.84 10.17 -16.14
N LEU A 34 9.33 9.55 -17.19
CA LEU A 34 8.01 8.93 -17.22
C LEU A 34 7.97 7.68 -16.35
N LEU A 35 6.98 7.61 -15.46
CA LEU A 35 6.67 6.42 -14.66
C LEU A 35 5.38 5.79 -15.20
N LEU A 36 5.49 4.60 -15.76
CA LEU A 36 4.36 3.84 -16.31
C LEU A 36 3.94 2.74 -15.33
N LYS A 37 2.63 2.56 -15.16
CA LYS A 37 2.04 1.48 -14.34
C LYS A 37 1.40 0.45 -15.27
N MET A 38 1.77 -0.82 -15.09
CA MET A 38 1.07 -1.93 -15.74
C MET A 38 -0.29 -2.14 -15.02
N PRO A 39 -1.44 -2.02 -15.71
CA PRO A 39 -2.75 -2.26 -15.10
C PRO A 39 -2.97 -3.75 -14.81
N GLU A 40 -2.30 -4.63 -15.56
CA GLU A 40 -2.43 -6.07 -15.42
C GLU A 40 -1.64 -6.60 -14.22
N PRO A 41 -2.23 -7.53 -13.44
CA PRO A 41 -1.60 -8.16 -12.29
C PRO A 41 -0.61 -9.25 -12.76
N LEU A 42 0.65 -8.87 -12.98
CA LEU A 42 1.68 -9.79 -13.50
C LEU A 42 2.52 -10.48 -12.41
N LEU A 43 2.21 -10.26 -11.14
CA LEU A 43 3.01 -10.78 -10.02
C LEU A 43 2.13 -11.39 -8.93
N LEU A 44 2.46 -12.61 -8.52
CA LEU A 44 1.98 -13.21 -7.28
C LEU A 44 2.96 -12.88 -6.15
N TYR A 45 2.53 -12.00 -5.24
CA TYR A 45 3.33 -11.60 -4.09
C TYR A 45 3.02 -12.49 -2.88
N ARG A 46 4.07 -13.08 -2.28
CA ARG A 46 3.92 -13.91 -1.07
C ARG A 46 3.69 -13.03 0.15
N LEU A 47 2.59 -13.25 0.86
CA LEU A 47 2.32 -12.65 2.15
C LEU A 47 2.54 -13.69 3.26
N HIS A 48 3.31 -13.33 4.28
CA HIS A 48 3.55 -14.18 5.45
C HIS A 48 3.82 -13.31 6.69
N GLY A 49 3.63 -13.89 7.88
CA GLY A 49 3.75 -13.17 9.16
C GLY A 49 5.15 -12.60 9.42
N ASP A 50 6.19 -13.24 8.88
CA ASP A 50 7.58 -12.78 9.02
C ASP A 50 7.99 -11.69 8.03
N SER A 51 7.11 -11.28 7.12
CA SER A 51 7.43 -10.23 6.16
C SER A 51 7.74 -8.90 6.87
N LEU A 52 8.67 -8.12 6.31
CA LEU A 52 9.07 -6.83 6.88
C LEU A 52 7.87 -5.88 7.05
N THR A 53 6.95 -5.87 6.09
CA THR A 53 5.72 -5.07 6.15
C THR A 53 4.82 -5.45 7.33
N MET A 54 4.80 -6.72 7.74
CA MET A 54 4.04 -7.17 8.91
C MET A 54 4.76 -6.87 10.23
N LYS A 55 6.07 -7.14 10.31
CA LYS A 55 6.87 -6.95 11.53
C LYS A 55 7.19 -5.48 11.85
N ARG A 56 7.47 -4.67 10.83
CA ARG A 56 7.99 -3.31 10.94
C ARG A 56 7.09 -2.26 10.27
N ASN A 57 5.79 -2.53 10.20
CA ASN A 57 4.80 -1.66 9.54
C ASN A 57 4.90 -0.18 9.95
N ALA A 58 4.99 0.09 11.26
CA ALA A 58 5.05 1.45 11.78
C ALA A 58 6.34 2.20 11.38
N GLU A 59 7.47 1.48 11.30
CA GLU A 59 8.74 2.03 10.84
C GLU A 59 8.67 2.33 9.35
N GLN A 60 8.16 1.39 8.55
CA GLN A 60 7.95 1.56 7.12
C GLN A 60 7.06 2.76 6.80
N LYS A 61 5.92 2.91 7.49
CA LYS A 61 5.00 4.04 7.30
C LYS A 61 5.64 5.38 7.67
N ARG A 62 6.44 5.41 8.73
CA ARG A 62 7.19 6.61 9.15
C ARG A 62 8.27 6.97 8.13
N CYS A 63 9.03 5.99 7.66
CA CYS A 63 10.05 6.17 6.63
C CYS A 63 9.42 6.69 5.34
N HIS A 64 8.31 6.09 4.91
CA HIS A 64 7.54 6.56 3.76
C HIS A 64 7.07 8.01 3.93
N ARG A 65 6.54 8.40 5.10
CA ARG A 65 6.17 9.81 5.36
C ARG A 65 7.37 10.76 5.29
N TRP A 66 8.54 10.32 5.75
CA TRP A 66 9.77 11.12 5.65
C TRP A 66 10.19 11.29 4.19
N VAL A 67 10.19 10.22 3.40
CA VAL A 67 10.44 10.28 1.95
C VAL A 67 9.51 11.26 1.25
N MET A 68 8.20 11.23 1.57
CA MET A 68 7.24 12.17 1.01
C MET A 68 7.53 13.63 1.42
N ALA A 69 7.96 13.86 2.67
CA ALA A 69 8.36 15.20 3.13
C ALA A 69 9.62 15.70 2.40
N CYS A 70 10.61 14.83 2.17
CA CYS A 70 11.78 15.14 1.36
C CYS A 70 11.40 15.48 -0.09
N ALA A 71 10.50 14.71 -0.70
CA ALA A 71 10.03 14.98 -2.05
C ALA A 71 9.27 16.31 -2.17
N ASP A 72 8.41 16.63 -1.21
CA ASP A 72 7.70 17.92 -1.15
C ASP A 72 8.67 19.10 -0.97
N ALA A 73 9.68 18.96 -0.10
CA ALA A 73 10.71 19.98 0.08
C ALA A 73 11.50 20.24 -1.21
N ARG A 74 11.96 19.17 -1.89
CA ARG A 74 12.62 19.25 -3.20
C ARG A 74 11.74 19.96 -4.23
N GLY A 75 10.45 19.61 -4.31
CA GLY A 75 9.50 20.24 -5.23
C GLY A 75 9.29 21.73 -4.99
N LYS A 76 9.56 22.21 -3.78
CA LYS A 76 9.49 23.64 -3.40
C LYS A 76 10.85 24.34 -3.48
N GLY A 77 11.89 23.68 -3.99
CA GLY A 77 13.26 24.22 -4.00
C GLY A 77 13.88 24.41 -2.61
N ARG A 78 13.37 23.71 -1.60
CA ARG A 78 13.88 23.76 -0.22
C ARG A 78 14.80 22.57 0.04
N GLU A 79 15.67 22.71 1.02
CA GLU A 79 16.51 21.61 1.49
C GLU A 79 15.66 20.48 2.08
N GLU A 80 16.10 19.24 1.88
CA GLU A 80 15.44 18.07 2.42
C GLU A 80 15.58 18.03 3.95
N PRO A 81 14.50 17.82 4.72
CA PRO A 81 14.58 17.80 6.17
C PRO A 81 15.41 16.61 6.66
N LEU A 82 16.25 16.85 7.66
CA LEU A 82 16.94 15.77 8.37
C LEU A 82 15.93 14.90 9.12
N LEU A 83 16.29 13.64 9.39
CA LEU A 83 15.40 12.71 10.09
C LEU A 83 14.93 13.28 11.42
N GLU A 84 15.83 13.88 12.19
CA GLU A 84 15.49 14.47 13.49
C GLU A 84 14.48 15.60 13.38
N GLU A 85 14.65 16.48 12.39
CA GLU A 85 13.75 17.61 12.16
C GLU A 85 12.37 17.13 11.75
N PHE A 86 12.32 16.15 10.85
CA PHE A 86 11.08 15.47 10.48
C PHE A 86 10.40 14.85 11.70
N LEU A 87 11.13 14.14 12.55
CA LEU A 87 10.57 13.53 13.77
C LEU A 87 10.07 14.59 14.76
N ARG A 88 10.77 15.71 14.91
CA ARG A 88 10.32 16.84 15.76
C ARG A 88 9.02 17.44 15.21
N ALA A 89 8.92 17.63 13.90
CA ALA A 89 7.71 18.12 13.24
C ALA A 89 6.53 17.13 13.39
N GLU A 90 6.78 15.82 13.28
CA GLU A 90 5.77 14.77 13.46
C GLU A 90 5.15 14.81 14.86
N ARG A 91 5.97 15.03 15.90
CA ARG A 91 5.51 15.12 17.30
C ARG A 91 4.62 16.33 17.56
N ARG A 92 4.86 17.44 16.84
CA ARG A 92 4.10 18.69 16.96
C ARG A 92 2.75 18.66 16.24
N ARG A 93 2.45 17.60 15.49
CA ARG A 93 1.16 17.48 14.80
C ARG A 93 0.00 17.47 15.80
N PRO A 94 -1.10 18.20 15.51
CA PRO A 94 -2.28 18.18 16.36
C PRO A 94 -2.79 16.77 16.60
N TRP A 95 -3.27 16.51 17.82
CA TRP A 95 -3.76 15.19 18.21
C TRP A 95 -4.84 14.61 17.26
N PRO A 96 -5.79 15.38 16.69
CA PRO A 96 -6.82 14.80 15.82
C PRO A 96 -6.22 14.26 14.51
N VAL A 97 -5.19 14.92 13.99
CA VAL A 97 -4.46 14.49 12.80
C VAL A 97 -3.73 13.18 13.09
N ARG A 98 -3.06 13.10 14.24
CA ARG A 98 -2.35 11.89 14.67
C ARG A 98 -3.32 10.73 14.90
N PHE A 99 -4.45 10.98 15.55
CA PHE A 99 -5.47 9.97 15.80
C PHE A 99 -6.08 9.45 14.49
N ARG A 100 -6.40 10.34 13.53
CA ARG A 100 -6.92 9.93 12.22
C ARG A 100 -5.91 9.08 11.44
N ALA A 101 -4.63 9.45 11.47
CA ALA A 101 -3.55 8.69 10.85
C ALA A 101 -3.40 7.30 11.50
N TRP A 102 -3.33 7.27 12.84
CA TRP A 102 -3.27 6.03 13.61
C TRP A 102 -4.46 5.12 13.30
N ARG A 103 -5.69 5.64 13.28
CA ARG A 103 -6.90 4.88 12.99
C ARG A 103 -6.84 4.22 11.61
N ARG A 104 -6.40 4.96 10.58
CA ARG A 104 -6.25 4.45 9.21
C ARG A 104 -5.17 3.37 9.12
N GLU A 105 -4.00 3.62 9.72
CA GLU A 105 -2.88 2.68 9.74
C GLU A 105 -3.20 1.41 10.52
N ALA A 106 -3.87 1.53 11.67
CA ALA A 106 -4.36 0.40 12.45
C ALA A 106 -5.36 -0.43 11.64
N GLY A 107 -6.31 0.21 10.96
CA GLY A 107 -7.27 -0.49 10.09
C GLY A 107 -6.59 -1.27 8.95
N GLU A 108 -5.60 -0.68 8.28
CA GLU A 108 -4.80 -1.38 7.26
C GLU A 108 -4.03 -2.57 7.85
N ARG A 109 -3.42 -2.40 9.03
CA ARG A 109 -2.69 -3.47 9.72
C ARG A 109 -3.61 -4.63 10.09
N TYR A 110 -4.78 -4.36 10.65
CA TYR A 110 -5.75 -5.42 10.98
C TYR A 110 -6.30 -6.11 9.74
N TYR A 111 -6.48 -5.38 8.63
CA TYR A 111 -6.84 -6.00 7.35
C TYR A 111 -5.75 -6.96 6.84
N GLN A 112 -4.48 -6.58 6.96
CA GLN A 112 -3.36 -7.47 6.61
C GLN A 112 -3.29 -8.68 7.55
N THR A 113 -3.51 -8.50 8.85
CA THR A 113 -3.59 -9.61 9.82
C THR A 113 -4.76 -10.53 9.51
N ALA A 114 -5.93 -10.00 9.16
CA ALA A 114 -7.07 -10.78 8.72
C ALA A 114 -6.74 -11.65 7.49
N ALA A 115 -6.01 -11.11 6.51
CA ALA A 115 -5.56 -11.87 5.36
C ALA A 115 -4.63 -13.04 5.73
N LEU A 116 -3.76 -12.88 6.74
CA LEU A 116 -2.96 -13.99 7.27
C LEU A 116 -3.83 -15.05 7.94
N ARG A 117 -4.82 -14.63 8.74
CA ARG A 117 -5.76 -15.57 9.39
C ARG A 117 -6.66 -16.32 8.42
N TYR A 118 -7.00 -15.68 7.30
CA TYR A 118 -7.64 -16.36 6.18
C TYR A 118 -6.76 -17.46 5.60
N ALA A 119 -5.47 -17.19 5.40
CA ALA A 119 -4.52 -18.20 4.92
C ALA A 119 -4.29 -19.34 5.93
N ASP A 120 -4.38 -19.05 7.23
CA ASP A 120 -4.29 -20.07 8.30
C ASP A 120 -5.60 -20.88 8.48
N GLY A 121 -6.69 -20.55 7.76
CA GLY A 121 -8.02 -21.18 7.94
C GLY A 121 -8.77 -20.79 9.23
N ASN A 122 -8.23 -19.87 10.03
CA ASN A 122 -8.82 -19.46 11.30
C ASN A 122 -9.94 -18.42 11.08
N CYS A 123 -11.16 -18.93 10.88
CA CYS A 123 -12.33 -18.13 10.55
C CYS A 123 -12.75 -17.15 11.67
N ALA A 124 -12.63 -17.55 12.94
CA ALA A 124 -13.00 -16.70 14.07
C ALA A 124 -12.06 -15.49 14.19
N ALA A 125 -10.74 -15.72 14.12
CA ALA A 125 -9.76 -14.65 14.16
C ALA A 125 -9.86 -13.77 12.90
N LEU A 126 -10.09 -14.36 11.73
CA LEU A 126 -10.37 -13.63 10.50
C LEU A 126 -11.53 -12.65 10.68
N ALA A 127 -12.69 -13.13 11.15
CA ALA A 127 -13.88 -12.30 11.35
C ALA A 127 -13.60 -11.15 12.33
N ALA A 128 -12.98 -11.45 13.47
CA ALA A 128 -12.63 -10.45 14.48
C ALA A 128 -11.73 -9.33 13.92
N PHE A 129 -10.64 -9.71 13.24
CA PHE A 129 -9.71 -8.73 12.66
C PHE A 129 -10.32 -7.95 11.50
N LEU A 130 -11.17 -8.59 10.68
CA LEU A 130 -11.85 -7.92 9.57
C LEU A 130 -12.88 -6.89 10.07
N CYS A 131 -13.65 -7.23 11.10
CA CYS A 131 -14.56 -6.29 11.75
C CYS A 131 -13.82 -5.09 12.35
N LEU A 132 -12.73 -5.34 13.08
CA LEU A 132 -11.91 -4.28 13.64
C LEU A 132 -11.30 -3.38 12.54
N ALA A 133 -10.82 -3.98 11.46
CA ALA A 133 -10.32 -3.25 10.30
C ALA A 133 -11.39 -2.37 9.65
N ALA A 134 -12.61 -2.90 9.47
CA ALA A 134 -13.73 -2.17 8.88
C ALA A 134 -14.20 -0.99 9.76
N CYS A 135 -14.23 -1.16 11.09
CA CYS A 135 -14.56 -0.07 12.02
C CYS A 135 -13.51 1.05 11.97
N LEU A 136 -12.23 0.71 11.87
CA LEU A 136 -11.14 1.67 11.89
C LEU A 136 -10.88 2.33 10.51
N ASN A 137 -11.04 1.60 9.41
CA ASN A 137 -10.77 2.11 8.06
C ASN A 137 -11.75 1.55 7.00
N PRO A 138 -13.04 1.91 7.07
CA PRO A 138 -14.07 1.34 6.19
C PRO A 138 -13.80 1.65 4.72
N ALA A 139 -13.31 2.85 4.41
CA ALA A 139 -12.99 3.29 3.06
C ALA A 139 -11.86 2.47 2.40
N HIS A 140 -10.98 1.85 3.19
CA HIS A 140 -9.95 0.94 2.68
C HIS A 140 -10.47 -0.50 2.58
N VAL A 141 -11.18 -0.96 3.61
CA VAL A 141 -11.54 -2.38 3.77
C VAL A 141 -12.73 -2.77 2.91
N LEU A 142 -13.80 -1.97 2.89
CA LEU A 142 -15.05 -2.36 2.22
C LEU A 142 -14.90 -2.51 0.71
N PRO A 143 -14.29 -1.56 -0.04
CA PRO A 143 -14.12 -1.72 -1.48
C PRO A 143 -13.23 -2.93 -1.81
N ARG A 144 -12.14 -3.12 -1.06
CA ARG A 144 -11.24 -4.27 -1.26
C ARG A 144 -11.90 -5.60 -0.99
N LEU A 145 -12.74 -5.69 0.05
CA LEU A 145 -13.49 -6.90 0.35
C LEU A 145 -14.50 -7.19 -0.76
N TYR A 146 -15.20 -6.16 -1.23
CA TYR A 146 -16.16 -6.27 -2.32
C TYR A 146 -15.49 -6.76 -3.61
N ASP A 147 -14.48 -6.04 -4.10
CA ASP A 147 -13.81 -6.32 -5.37
C ASP A 147 -13.12 -7.70 -5.38
N ARG A 148 -12.55 -8.13 -4.24
CA ARG A 148 -11.73 -9.35 -4.18
C ARG A 148 -12.51 -10.62 -3.85
N LYS A 149 -13.66 -10.50 -3.17
CA LYS A 149 -14.40 -11.66 -2.64
C LYS A 149 -15.87 -11.63 -3.02
N ILE A 150 -16.57 -10.51 -2.81
CA ILE A 150 -18.03 -10.47 -3.03
C ILE A 150 -18.37 -10.44 -4.52
N ALA A 151 -17.78 -9.52 -5.29
CA ALA A 151 -18.08 -9.41 -6.72
C ALA A 151 -17.77 -10.73 -7.48
N PRO A 152 -16.62 -11.40 -7.28
CA PRO A 152 -16.35 -12.68 -7.93
C PRO A 152 -17.30 -13.82 -7.50
N MET A 153 -17.80 -13.79 -6.26
CA MET A 153 -18.79 -14.77 -5.80
C MET A 153 -20.15 -14.55 -6.47
N LEU A 154 -20.59 -13.30 -6.56
CA LEU A 154 -21.85 -12.94 -7.23
C LEU A 154 -21.80 -13.28 -8.73
N GLU A 155 -20.69 -13.00 -9.40
CA GLU A 155 -20.47 -13.35 -10.81
C GLU A 155 -20.51 -14.87 -11.05
N ARG A 156 -19.97 -15.67 -10.12
CA ARG A 156 -20.06 -17.15 -10.19
C ARG A 156 -21.46 -17.70 -9.90
N SER A 157 -22.28 -16.96 -9.17
CA SER A 157 -23.65 -17.37 -8.81
C SER A 157 -24.69 -17.01 -9.87
N LEU A 158 -24.34 -16.15 -10.84
CA LEU A 158 -25.20 -15.85 -11.97
C LEU A 158 -25.01 -16.92 -13.07
N PRO A 159 -26.07 -17.53 -13.61
CA PRO A 159 -25.95 -18.42 -14.76
C PRO A 159 -25.30 -17.66 -15.92
N GLU A 160 -24.44 -18.33 -16.70
CA GLU A 160 -23.67 -17.73 -17.81
C GLU A 160 -24.60 -17.09 -18.86
N THR A 161 -25.01 -15.84 -18.65
CA THR A 161 -25.37 -14.95 -19.73
C THR A 161 -24.07 -14.36 -20.24
N PHE A 162 -23.55 -14.92 -21.34
CA PHE A 162 -22.44 -14.37 -22.11
C PHE A 162 -22.54 -12.84 -22.20
N PRO A 163 -21.62 -12.06 -21.60
CA PRO A 163 -21.61 -10.64 -21.84
C PRO A 163 -20.81 -10.38 -23.12
N ALA A 164 -21.45 -9.71 -24.08
CA ALA A 164 -20.75 -9.01 -25.14
C ALA A 164 -19.64 -8.15 -24.51
N ALA A 165 -18.44 -8.24 -25.07
CA ALA A 165 -17.27 -7.51 -24.59
C ALA A 165 -17.57 -6.01 -24.50
N VAL A 166 -17.69 -5.48 -23.29
CA VAL A 166 -17.75 -4.03 -23.04
C VAL A 166 -16.30 -3.53 -23.01
N PRO A 167 -15.84 -2.72 -23.97
CA PRO A 167 -14.49 -2.21 -23.96
C PRO A 167 -14.35 -1.21 -22.79
N GLY A 168 -13.38 -1.45 -21.90
CA GLY A 168 -12.99 -0.49 -20.86
C GLY A 168 -13.18 -0.93 -19.40
N ARG A 169 -13.67 -2.14 -19.11
CA ARG A 169 -13.60 -2.69 -17.74
C ARG A 169 -12.25 -3.35 -17.51
N THR A 170 -11.47 -2.81 -16.59
CA THR A 170 -10.28 -3.47 -16.02
C THR A 170 -10.74 -4.78 -15.38
N GLU A 171 -10.44 -5.92 -16.01
CA GLU A 171 -10.72 -7.22 -15.40
C GLU A 171 -9.97 -7.30 -14.06
N ALA A 172 -10.71 -7.51 -12.97
CA ALA A 172 -10.11 -7.76 -11.67
C ALA A 172 -9.33 -9.09 -11.75
N CYS A 173 -8.12 -9.12 -11.19
CA CYS A 173 -7.27 -10.31 -11.14
C CYS A 173 -8.05 -11.52 -10.58
N ARG A 174 -8.37 -12.51 -11.43
CA ARG A 174 -9.11 -13.72 -11.05
C ARG A 174 -8.32 -14.68 -10.15
N HIS A 175 -7.01 -14.43 -9.98
CA HIS A 175 -6.09 -15.32 -9.28
C HIS A 175 -5.64 -14.72 -7.93
N ALA A 176 -6.45 -15.00 -6.90
CA ALA A 176 -5.90 -15.31 -5.59
C ALA A 176 -6.37 -16.74 -5.28
N PRO A 177 -5.56 -17.78 -5.56
CA PRO A 177 -5.88 -19.11 -5.05
C PRO A 177 -5.80 -19.02 -3.53
N GLY A 178 -6.96 -18.92 -2.89
CA GLY A 178 -7.10 -19.40 -1.53
C GLY A 178 -7.10 -20.91 -1.64
N ASN A 179 -5.94 -21.51 -1.42
CA ASN A 179 -5.91 -22.85 -0.87
C ASN A 179 -6.09 -22.72 0.64
#